data_AF-A0A6P0IZU6-F1
#
_entry.id   AF-A0A6P0IZU6-F1
#
_cell.length_a   1.000
_cell.length_b   1.000
_cell.length_c   1.000
_cell.angle_alpha   90.00
_cell.angle_beta   90.00
_cell.angle_gamma   90.00
#
_symmetry.space_group_name_H-M   'P 1'
#
loop_
_entity.id
_entity.type
_entity.pdbx_description
1 polymer ?
#
loop_
_entity_poly.entity_id
_entity_poly.type
_entity_poly.pdbx_seq_one_letter_code
_entity_poly.pdbx_strand_id
1 'polypeptide(L)'
;QRHQLEVIERLTQRLGKLVNDLLFLARADSGMVKPQWQLVHLDALLMEVIEEQQLIATEKGISLYLIDIPNPDQVQGTEEKEGEMEDGQAFRPACPSQVFQNPTFDEDAFTLEGDWNQLARLFTNLVNNAVQYTPASTKTPGEAFIQVELQQLEPPSKHRARNLPFLTVTPSWGGTPRPRYLLQVKVTDSGRGISPSALPHIFDRFYRADPARPYDTAKGAGLGLAIAKTIVENHHGQIEVKSTLNQGTTFTVTIPLFRKSNIEGPVESEQV
;
A
#
# COMPACT_ATOMS: atom_id res chain seq x y z
N GLN A 1 -34.61 13.38 17.93
CA GLN A 1 -34.89 13.14 16.49
C GLN A 1 -33.63 13.27 15.62
N ARG A 2 -32.87 14.38 15.61
CA ARG A 2 -31.63 14.50 14.81
C ARG A 2 -30.57 13.41 15.08
N HIS A 3 -30.33 13.10 16.36
CA HIS A 3 -29.39 12.02 16.74
C HIS A 3 -29.81 10.63 16.23
N GLN A 4 -31.11 10.33 16.16
CA GLN A 4 -31.59 9.05 15.63
C GLN A 4 -31.40 8.95 14.11
N LEU A 5 -31.56 10.07 13.39
CA LEU A 5 -31.30 10.13 11.96
C LEU A 5 -29.81 9.95 11.65
N GLU A 6 -28.91 10.57 12.42
CA GLU A 6 -27.46 10.38 12.30
C GLU A 6 -27.03 8.93 12.54
N VAL A 7 -27.65 8.25 13.51
CA VAL A 7 -27.39 6.83 13.78
C VAL A 7 -27.85 5.96 12.61
N ILE A 8 -29.07 6.20 12.10
CA ILE A 8 -29.61 5.44 10.95
C ILE A 8 -28.75 5.65 9.70
N GLU A 9 -28.30 6.88 9.43
CA GLU A 9 -27.47 7.20 8.29
C GLU A 9 -26.12 6.46 8.35
N ARG A 10 -25.43 6.50 9.51
CA ARG A 10 -24.18 5.76 9.73
C ARG A 10 -24.37 4.25 9.58
N LEU A 11 -25.47 3.70 10.09
CA LEU A 11 -25.78 2.27 9.96
C LEU A 11 -26.03 1.89 8.49
N THR A 12 -26.73 2.73 7.73
CA THR A 12 -27.04 2.51 6.32
C THR A 12 -25.79 2.55 5.46
N GLN A 13 -24.93 3.56 5.65
CA GLN A 13 -23.63 3.66 4.97
C GLN A 13 -22.73 2.46 5.29
N ARG A 14 -22.71 2.03 6.55
CA ARG A 14 -21.97 0.85 6.97
C ARG A 14 -22.49 -0.40 6.29
N LEU A 15 -23.80 -0.64 6.31
CA LEU A 15 -24.39 -1.81 5.67
C LEU A 15 -24.09 -1.81 4.17
N GLY A 16 -24.22 -0.67 3.50
CA GLY A 16 -23.85 -0.50 2.09
C GLY A 16 -22.39 -0.88 1.83
N LYS A 17 -21.46 -0.38 2.65
CA LYS A 17 -20.03 -0.75 2.56
C LYS A 17 -19.82 -2.25 2.73
N LEU A 18 -20.47 -2.88 3.72
CA LEU A 18 -20.35 -4.32 3.95
C LEU A 18 -20.88 -5.16 2.79
N VAL A 19 -22.03 -4.78 2.24
CA VAL A 19 -22.60 -5.47 1.08
C VAL A 19 -21.66 -5.34 -0.13
N ASN A 20 -21.12 -4.15 -0.39
CA ASN A 20 -20.16 -3.93 -1.47
C ASN A 20 -18.85 -4.72 -1.27
N ASP A 21 -18.37 -4.81 -0.04
CA ASP A 21 -17.20 -5.61 0.35
C ASP A 21 -17.42 -7.11 0.07
N LEU A 22 -18.58 -7.64 0.46
CA LEU A 22 -18.92 -9.04 0.20
C LEU A 22 -19.16 -9.33 -1.28
N LEU A 23 -19.86 -8.46 -1.99
CA LEU A 23 -20.09 -8.61 -3.43
C LEU A 23 -18.78 -8.60 -4.21
N PHE A 24 -17.82 -7.76 -3.81
CA PHE A 24 -16.49 -7.76 -4.42
C PHE A 24 -15.78 -9.09 -4.22
N LEU A 25 -15.72 -9.60 -2.99
CA LEU A 25 -15.07 -10.87 -2.68
C LEU A 25 -15.74 -12.04 -3.40
N ALA A 26 -17.07 -12.09 -3.41
CA ALA A 26 -17.82 -13.15 -4.09
C ALA A 26 -17.60 -13.15 -5.61
N ARG A 27 -17.52 -11.96 -6.24
CA ARG A 27 -17.20 -11.83 -7.66
C ARG A 27 -15.75 -12.22 -7.96
N ALA A 28 -14.82 -11.93 -7.04
CA ALA A 28 -13.42 -12.28 -7.21
C ALA A 28 -13.24 -13.81 -7.16
N ASP A 29 -13.89 -14.48 -6.20
CA ASP A 29 -13.87 -15.95 -6.06
C ASP A 29 -14.44 -16.66 -7.31
N SER A 30 -15.43 -16.06 -7.97
CA SER A 30 -16.04 -16.60 -9.18
C SER A 30 -15.31 -16.23 -10.48
N GLY A 31 -14.21 -15.46 -10.40
CA GLY A 31 -13.49 -14.94 -11.57
C GLY A 31 -14.30 -13.95 -12.41
N MET A 32 -15.38 -13.39 -11.87
CA MET A 32 -16.28 -12.46 -12.56
C MET A 32 -15.91 -10.99 -12.39
N VAL A 33 -14.91 -10.67 -11.57
CA VAL A 33 -14.35 -9.31 -11.53
C VAL A 33 -13.64 -9.05 -12.85
N LYS A 34 -14.21 -8.17 -13.67
CA LYS A 34 -13.57 -7.64 -14.87
C LYS A 34 -12.79 -6.39 -14.47
N PRO A 35 -11.47 -6.48 -14.21
CA PRO A 35 -10.66 -5.31 -13.91
C PRO A 35 -10.71 -4.31 -15.06
N GLN A 36 -10.77 -3.03 -14.73
CA GLN A 36 -10.62 -1.94 -15.68
C GLN A 36 -9.15 -1.56 -15.77
N TRP A 37 -8.38 -2.32 -16.55
CA TRP A 37 -6.96 -2.08 -16.74
C TRP A 37 -6.70 -0.74 -17.42
N GLN A 38 -5.89 0.09 -16.79
CA GLN A 38 -5.41 1.36 -17.32
C GLN A 38 -4.00 1.66 -16.79
N LEU A 39 -3.34 2.67 -17.38
CA LEU A 39 -2.09 3.19 -16.82
C LEU A 39 -2.41 3.97 -15.54
N VAL A 40 -1.73 3.62 -14.45
CA VAL A 40 -1.91 4.20 -13.12
C VAL A 40 -0.56 4.71 -12.62
N HIS A 41 -0.50 6.02 -12.35
CA HIS A 41 0.60 6.67 -11.65
C HIS A 41 0.42 6.42 -10.15
N LEU A 42 1.26 5.53 -9.59
CA LEU A 42 1.06 5.04 -8.22
C LEU A 42 1.37 6.12 -7.16
N ASP A 43 2.35 6.96 -7.42
CA ASP A 43 2.67 8.16 -6.66
C ASP A 43 1.47 9.11 -6.53
N ALA A 44 0.84 9.46 -7.65
CA ALA A 44 -0.34 10.35 -7.67
C ALA A 44 -1.52 9.73 -6.92
N LEU A 45 -1.76 8.43 -7.10
CA LEU A 45 -2.80 7.69 -6.39
C LEU A 45 -2.55 7.68 -4.88
N LEU A 46 -1.31 7.41 -4.45
CA LEU A 46 -0.96 7.40 -3.03
C LEU A 46 -1.09 8.78 -2.40
N MET A 47 -0.72 9.84 -3.13
CA MET A 47 -0.90 11.22 -2.70
C MET A 47 -2.38 11.53 -2.46
N GLU A 48 -3.27 11.17 -3.39
CA GLU A 48 -4.71 11.34 -3.26
C GLU A 48 -5.26 10.60 -2.01
N VAL A 49 -4.88 9.34 -1.82
CA VAL A 49 -5.29 8.55 -0.64
C VAL A 49 -4.78 9.18 0.67
N ILE A 50 -3.55 9.68 0.69
CA ILE A 50 -2.95 10.30 1.86
C ILE A 50 -3.65 11.61 2.18
N GLU A 51 -3.91 12.46 1.19
CA GLU A 51 -4.64 13.73 1.36
C GLU A 51 -6.04 13.50 1.95
N GLU A 52 -6.76 12.49 1.47
CA GLU A 52 -8.08 12.14 2.00
C GLU A 52 -8.00 11.71 3.49
N GLN A 53 -6.99 10.90 3.85
CA GLN A 53 -6.83 10.41 5.22
C GLN A 53 -6.13 11.41 6.16
N GLN A 54 -5.50 12.46 5.63
CA GLN A 54 -4.74 13.46 6.38
C GLN A 54 -5.60 14.18 7.41
N LEU A 55 -6.85 14.49 7.07
CA LEU A 55 -7.77 15.20 7.97
C LEU A 55 -8.02 14.36 9.24
N ILE A 56 -8.36 13.08 9.06
CA ILE A 56 -8.65 12.14 10.15
C ILE A 56 -7.39 11.87 10.99
N ALA A 57 -6.24 11.76 10.34
CA ALA A 57 -4.96 11.58 11.01
C ALA A 57 -4.60 12.80 11.88
N THR A 58 -4.74 14.01 11.32
CA THR A 58 -4.44 15.27 12.01
C THR A 58 -5.39 15.51 13.18
N GLU A 59 -6.69 15.22 13.02
CA GLU A 59 -7.67 15.29 14.11
C GLU A 59 -7.31 14.37 15.29
N LYS A 60 -6.64 13.24 15.02
CA LYS A 60 -6.12 12.32 16.03
C LYS A 60 -4.71 12.67 16.53
N GLY A 61 -4.07 13.72 16.01
CA GLY A 61 -2.69 14.06 16.33
C GLY A 61 -1.67 13.04 15.80
N ILE A 62 -1.96 12.40 14.67
CA ILE A 62 -1.08 11.45 13.98
C ILE A 62 -0.42 12.16 12.79
N SER A 63 0.90 12.07 12.67
CA SER A 63 1.64 12.55 11.51
C SER A 63 1.56 11.52 10.38
N LEU A 64 1.02 11.91 9.22
CA LEU A 64 0.95 11.08 8.02
C LEU A 64 1.77 11.74 6.90
N TYR A 65 2.66 10.98 6.26
CA TYR A 65 3.51 11.50 5.18
C TYR A 65 3.89 10.40 4.16
N LEU A 66 4.12 10.84 2.93
CA LEU A 66 4.66 10.04 1.82
C LEU A 66 6.16 10.27 1.70
N ILE A 67 6.92 9.20 1.49
CA ILE A 67 8.34 9.23 1.14
C ILE A 67 8.52 8.45 -0.16
N ASP A 68 8.99 9.15 -1.18
CA ASP A 68 9.43 8.51 -2.42
C ASP A 68 10.92 8.19 -2.31
N ILE A 69 11.27 6.92 -2.42
CA ILE A 69 12.65 6.45 -2.42
C ILE A 69 13.02 6.18 -3.89
N PRO A 70 13.83 7.05 -4.50
CA PRO A 70 14.22 6.87 -5.88
C PRO A 70 15.15 5.66 -6.03
N ASN A 71 15.12 5.02 -7.20
CA ASN A 71 16.03 3.92 -7.49
C ASN A 71 17.48 4.44 -7.46
N PRO A 72 18.44 3.77 -6.77
CA PRO A 72 19.85 4.18 -6.77
C PRO A 72 20.45 4.41 -8.17
N ASP A 73 19.97 3.72 -9.21
CA ASP A 73 20.43 3.95 -10.59
C ASP A 73 19.97 5.30 -11.18
N GLN A 74 18.92 5.91 -10.62
CA GLN A 74 18.49 7.28 -10.96
C GLN A 74 19.25 8.35 -10.15
N VAL A 75 20.07 7.95 -9.17
CA VAL A 75 20.98 8.84 -8.43
C VAL A 75 22.35 8.89 -9.14
N GLN A 76 22.34 9.16 -10.44
CA GLN A 76 23.54 9.64 -11.13
C GLN A 76 23.45 11.16 -11.23
N GLY A 77 24.02 11.87 -10.24
CA GLY A 77 24.18 13.32 -10.37
C GLY A 77 24.20 14.18 -9.12
N THR A 78 24.34 13.63 -7.91
CA THR A 78 24.72 14.46 -6.75
C THR A 78 26.10 14.04 -6.29
N GLU A 79 27.10 14.80 -6.72
CA GLU A 79 28.44 14.77 -6.13
C GLU A 79 28.29 14.88 -4.61
N GLU A 80 28.65 13.82 -3.90
CA GLU A 80 28.97 13.89 -2.48
C GLU A 80 30.17 14.84 -2.35
N LYS A 81 29.92 16.11 -2.07
CA LYS A 81 30.94 16.93 -1.42
C LYS A 81 31.07 16.40 -0.01
N GLU A 82 32.03 15.50 0.18
CA GLU A 82 32.60 15.17 1.47
C GLU A 82 33.05 16.49 2.14
N GLY A 83 32.19 17.03 2.99
CA GLY A 83 32.52 18.14 3.87
C GLY A 83 33.34 17.61 5.03
N GLU A 84 34.57 18.11 5.14
CA GLU A 84 35.49 17.84 6.25
C GLU A 84 34.82 18.10 7.61
N MET A 85 35.17 17.24 8.57
CA MET A 85 34.68 17.23 9.93
C MET A 85 35.21 18.45 10.70
N GLU A 86 34.33 19.22 11.35
CA GLU A 86 34.69 20.06 12.50
C GLU A 86 33.85 19.68 13.73
N ASP A 87 34.56 19.58 14.86
CA ASP A 87 34.14 19.00 16.13
C ASP A 87 32.91 19.67 16.77
N GLY A 88 32.03 18.82 17.35
CA GLY A 88 31.53 19.10 18.70
C GLY A 88 30.19 19.81 18.90
N GLN A 89 29.16 19.61 18.07
CA GLN A 89 27.79 20.00 18.43
C GLN A 89 26.75 18.89 18.20
N ALA A 90 25.90 18.70 19.22
CA ALA A 90 24.91 17.64 19.32
C ALA A 90 23.89 17.65 18.16
N PHE A 91 23.78 16.51 17.49
CA PHE A 91 22.78 16.21 16.47
C PHE A 91 21.37 16.39 17.07
N ARG A 92 20.66 17.45 16.70
CA ARG A 92 19.19 17.54 16.85
C ARG A 92 18.59 17.15 15.50
N PRO A 93 17.59 16.27 15.42
CA PRO A 93 16.94 16.00 14.13
C PRO A 93 16.23 17.28 13.70
N ALA A 94 16.75 17.90 12.65
CA ALA A 94 16.11 19.03 12.00
C ALA A 94 14.83 18.54 11.31
N CYS A 95 13.72 19.26 11.51
CA CYS A 95 12.50 19.09 10.75
C CYS A 95 12.81 19.01 9.24
N PRO A 96 12.22 18.09 8.46
CA PRO A 96 12.41 18.07 7.02
C PRO A 96 11.48 19.10 6.38
N SER A 97 11.87 20.37 6.44
CA SER A 97 11.29 21.43 5.59
C SER A 97 12.16 21.72 4.36
N GLN A 98 13.06 20.80 3.99
CA GLN A 98 13.81 20.88 2.76
C GLN A 98 13.08 20.07 1.69
N VAL A 99 12.29 20.80 0.90
CA VAL A 99 11.84 20.38 -0.42
C VAL A 99 13.09 20.02 -1.21
N PHE A 100 13.33 18.72 -1.40
CA PHE A 100 14.37 18.23 -2.30
C PHE A 100 14.04 18.74 -3.71
N GLN A 101 14.98 19.45 -4.33
CA GLN A 101 14.88 19.80 -5.74
C GLN A 101 14.86 18.49 -6.53
N ASN A 102 13.75 18.23 -7.21
CA ASN A 102 13.52 17.05 -8.03
C ASN A 102 14.74 16.78 -8.95
N PRO A 103 15.48 15.67 -8.77
CA PRO A 103 16.23 15.13 -9.90
C PRO A 103 15.21 14.80 -10.99
N THR A 104 15.63 14.87 -12.25
CA THR A 104 14.80 14.57 -13.41
C THR A 104 14.37 13.10 -13.33
N PHE A 105 13.26 12.86 -12.64
CA PHE A 105 12.61 11.56 -12.60
C PHE A 105 12.05 11.29 -14.00
N ASP A 106 12.27 10.06 -14.48
CA ASP A 106 11.50 9.53 -15.59
C ASP A 106 10.02 9.71 -15.20
N GLU A 107 9.24 10.51 -15.94
CA GLU A 107 7.84 10.87 -15.59
C GLU A 107 6.94 9.63 -15.38
N ASP A 108 7.42 8.46 -15.82
CA ASP A 108 6.77 7.15 -15.73
C ASP A 108 7.39 6.17 -14.71
N ALA A 109 8.31 6.61 -13.84
CA ALA A 109 9.05 5.72 -12.94
C ALA A 109 8.16 4.84 -12.04
N PHE A 110 6.99 5.37 -11.65
CA PHE A 110 6.01 4.71 -10.77
C PHE A 110 4.69 4.35 -11.49
N THR A 111 4.71 4.29 -12.83
CA THR A 111 3.52 3.96 -13.64
C THR A 111 3.36 2.45 -13.82
N LEU A 112 2.16 1.93 -13.59
CA LEU A 112 1.81 0.51 -13.75
C LEU A 112 0.48 0.30 -14.49
N GLU A 113 0.32 -0.83 -15.18
CA GLU A 113 -0.99 -1.25 -15.69
C GLU A 113 -1.80 -1.87 -14.56
N GLY A 114 -2.95 -1.27 -14.22
CA GLY A 114 -3.74 -1.66 -13.06
C GLY A 114 -5.16 -1.14 -13.12
N ASP A 115 -6.00 -1.65 -12.22
CA ASP A 115 -7.33 -1.10 -11.98
C ASP A 115 -7.24 -0.05 -10.86
N TRP A 116 -7.38 1.22 -11.25
CA TRP A 116 -7.26 2.34 -10.32
C TRP A 116 -8.23 2.25 -9.14
N ASN A 117 -9.49 1.82 -9.37
CA ASN A 117 -10.48 1.72 -8.29
C ASN A 117 -10.07 0.65 -7.29
N GLN A 118 -9.52 -0.47 -7.77
CA GLN A 118 -9.00 -1.52 -6.89
C GLN A 118 -7.76 -1.04 -6.13
N LEU A 119 -6.79 -0.42 -6.80
CA LEU A 119 -5.57 0.07 -6.16
C LEU A 119 -5.87 1.16 -5.12
N ALA A 120 -6.72 2.14 -5.44
CA ALA A 120 -7.19 3.15 -4.49
C ALA A 120 -7.80 2.47 -3.27
N ARG A 121 -8.74 1.53 -3.47
CA ARG A 121 -9.36 0.78 -2.37
C ARG A 121 -8.37 -0.02 -1.53
N LEU A 122 -7.34 -0.62 -2.15
CA LEU A 122 -6.25 -1.30 -1.46
C LEU A 122 -5.53 -0.34 -0.50
N PHE A 123 -5.03 0.79 -1.01
CA PHE A 123 -4.25 1.71 -0.19
C PHE A 123 -5.11 2.45 0.83
N THR A 124 -6.35 2.84 0.49
CA THR A 124 -7.31 3.37 1.47
C THR A 124 -7.54 2.37 2.61
N ASN A 125 -7.66 1.07 2.34
CA ASN A 125 -7.81 0.07 3.39
C ASN A 125 -6.58 -0.03 4.30
N LEU A 126 -5.36 0.02 3.73
CA LEU A 126 -4.12 -0.05 4.51
C LEU A 126 -3.90 1.22 5.36
N VAL A 127 -4.03 2.40 4.75
CA VAL A 127 -3.84 3.69 5.44
C VAL A 127 -4.93 3.92 6.49
N ASN A 128 -6.19 3.60 6.18
CA ASN A 128 -7.28 3.71 7.17
C ASN A 128 -7.06 2.75 8.36
N ASN A 129 -6.58 1.53 8.10
CA ASN A 129 -6.20 0.62 9.19
C ASN A 129 -5.10 1.22 10.06
N ALA A 130 -4.04 1.79 9.47
CA ALA A 130 -2.99 2.48 10.21
C ALA A 130 -3.57 3.62 11.08
N VAL A 131 -4.36 4.53 10.49
CA VAL A 131 -5.03 5.63 11.21
C VAL A 131 -5.98 5.13 12.30
N GLN A 132 -6.59 3.97 12.13
CA GLN A 132 -7.50 3.37 13.11
C GLN A 132 -6.78 2.72 14.29
N TYR A 133 -5.62 2.09 14.06
CA TYR A 133 -4.90 1.32 15.08
C TYR A 133 -3.73 2.07 15.72
N THR A 134 -3.33 3.21 15.16
CA THR A 134 -2.45 4.16 15.82
C THR A 134 -3.23 4.97 16.86
N PRO A 135 -2.84 4.91 18.15
CA PRO A 135 -3.50 5.70 19.18
C PRO A 135 -3.20 7.18 18.97
N ALA A 136 -4.15 8.04 19.37
CA ALA A 136 -3.91 9.48 19.42
C ALA A 136 -2.80 9.76 20.44
N SER A 137 -1.73 10.44 20.03
CA SER A 137 -0.67 10.82 20.96
C SER A 137 -1.14 11.99 21.82
N THR A 138 -1.37 11.74 23.12
CA THR A 138 -1.71 12.79 24.09
C THR A 138 -0.49 13.28 24.87
N LYS A 139 0.68 12.64 24.74
CA LYS A 139 1.85 12.89 25.61
C LYS A 139 2.95 13.67 24.91
N THR A 140 3.23 13.37 23.64
CA THR A 140 4.26 14.07 22.85
C THR A 140 3.79 14.21 21.40
N PRO A 141 3.62 15.44 20.87
CA PRO A 141 3.36 15.67 19.46
C PRO A 141 4.43 14.99 18.60
N GLY A 142 4.03 14.16 17.63
CA GLY A 142 4.94 13.45 16.71
C GLY A 142 5.34 12.02 17.08
N GLU A 143 4.89 11.48 18.23
CA GLU A 143 5.13 10.06 18.60
C GLU A 143 4.27 9.09 17.76
N ALA A 144 3.06 9.51 17.41
CA ALA A 144 2.16 8.78 16.54
C ALA A 144 2.42 9.17 15.08
N PHE A 145 2.93 8.23 14.28
CA PHE A 145 3.22 8.46 12.87
C PHE A 145 2.70 7.31 12.00
N ILE A 146 2.42 7.65 10.75
CA ILE A 146 2.17 6.74 9.66
C ILE A 146 3.02 7.22 8.49
N GLN A 147 3.86 6.32 8.01
CA GLN A 147 4.79 6.55 6.92
C GLN A 147 4.42 5.66 5.76
N VAL A 148 4.17 6.27 4.60
CA VAL A 148 4.00 5.54 3.34
C VAL A 148 5.29 5.72 2.55
N GLU A 149 5.98 4.62 2.24
CA GLU A 149 7.17 4.62 1.39
C GLU A 149 6.81 4.02 0.03
N LEU A 150 7.16 4.72 -1.05
CA LEU A 150 7.09 4.20 -2.41
C LEU A 150 8.51 4.02 -2.95
N GLN A 151 8.82 2.83 -3.44
CA GLN A 151 10.13 2.55 -4.01
C GLN A 151 10.05 1.62 -5.22
N GLN A 152 10.94 1.84 -6.18
CA GLN A 152 11.12 0.96 -7.33
C GLN A 152 12.34 0.06 -7.09
N LEU A 153 12.16 -1.25 -7.18
CA LEU A 153 13.19 -2.26 -6.94
C LEU A 153 13.50 -3.05 -8.19
N GLU A 154 14.75 -3.47 -8.35
CA GLU A 154 15.10 -4.47 -9.35
C GLU A 154 14.58 -5.86 -8.97
N PRO A 155 14.12 -6.66 -9.94
CA PRO A 155 13.74 -8.04 -9.68
C PRO A 155 14.94 -8.84 -9.16
N PRO A 156 14.76 -9.71 -8.15
CA PRO A 156 15.85 -10.49 -7.59
C PRO A 156 16.45 -11.46 -8.63
N SER A 157 17.73 -11.80 -8.45
CA SER A 157 18.48 -12.69 -9.35
C SER A 157 17.79 -14.07 -9.55
N LYS A 158 18.07 -14.75 -10.67
CA LYS A 158 17.35 -15.98 -11.11
C LYS A 158 17.21 -17.04 -9.99
N HIS A 159 18.24 -17.20 -9.17
CA HIS A 159 18.28 -18.17 -8.09
C HIS A 159 17.34 -17.82 -6.93
N ARG A 160 17.18 -16.52 -6.64
CA ARG A 160 16.35 -16.03 -5.53
C ARG A 160 14.89 -15.85 -5.95
N ALA A 161 14.64 -15.56 -7.22
CA ALA A 161 13.29 -15.49 -7.81
C ALA A 161 12.55 -16.84 -7.82
N ARG A 162 13.25 -17.99 -7.81
CA ARG A 162 12.60 -19.32 -7.72
C ARG A 162 11.74 -19.51 -6.46
N ASN A 163 12.02 -18.76 -5.40
CA ASN A 163 11.28 -18.84 -4.14
C ASN A 163 10.15 -17.79 -4.04
N LEU A 164 9.94 -16.97 -5.09
CA LEU A 164 8.94 -15.92 -5.13
C LEU A 164 7.89 -16.29 -6.19
N PRO A 165 6.81 -16.99 -5.81
CA PRO A 165 5.88 -17.60 -6.76
C PRO A 165 5.23 -16.57 -7.69
N PHE A 166 4.99 -15.34 -7.21
CA PHE A 166 4.42 -14.24 -8.01
C PHE A 166 5.31 -13.77 -9.17
N LEU A 167 6.62 -14.06 -9.15
CA LEU A 167 7.57 -13.74 -10.22
C LEU A 167 7.74 -14.86 -11.26
N THR A 168 7.08 -16.00 -11.06
CA THR A 168 7.29 -17.23 -11.86
C THR A 168 6.09 -17.62 -12.72
N VAL A 169 5.07 -16.76 -12.85
CA VAL A 169 3.90 -17.01 -13.70
C VAL A 169 4.37 -17.31 -15.12
N THR A 170 4.17 -18.54 -15.59
CA THR A 170 4.47 -18.95 -16.96
C THR A 170 3.24 -18.71 -17.86
N PRO A 171 3.24 -17.73 -18.78
CA PRO A 171 2.24 -17.62 -19.82
C PRO A 171 2.21 -18.88 -20.69
N SER A 172 1.03 -19.13 -21.26
CA SER A 172 0.72 -20.28 -22.12
C SER A 172 1.59 -20.40 -23.38
N TRP A 173 2.27 -19.33 -23.78
CA TRP A 173 3.11 -19.25 -24.99
C TRP A 173 4.59 -19.63 -24.75
N GLY A 174 4.95 -20.01 -23.52
CA GLY A 174 6.30 -20.43 -23.16
C GLY A 174 7.25 -19.29 -22.83
N GLY A 175 7.91 -19.40 -21.66
CA GLY A 175 8.83 -18.40 -21.10
C GLY A 175 8.27 -17.75 -19.83
N THR A 176 9.08 -17.55 -18.79
CA THR A 176 8.67 -16.78 -17.60
C THR A 176 8.86 -15.28 -17.89
N PRO A 177 7.80 -14.46 -18.08
CA PRO A 177 7.90 -13.02 -18.16
C PRO A 177 8.52 -12.55 -16.87
N ARG A 178 9.69 -11.97 -16.99
CA ARG A 178 10.35 -11.32 -15.87
C ARG A 178 9.87 -9.88 -15.84
N PRO A 179 9.37 -9.39 -14.71
CA PRO A 179 9.13 -7.97 -14.59
C PRO A 179 10.45 -7.23 -14.74
N ARG A 180 10.40 -6.03 -15.31
CA ARG A 180 11.57 -5.16 -15.44
C ARG A 180 11.94 -4.57 -14.08
N TYR A 181 10.92 -4.20 -13.31
CA TYR A 181 11.02 -3.62 -11.98
C TYR A 181 9.89 -4.14 -11.10
N LEU A 182 10.03 -3.96 -9.79
CA LEU A 182 8.98 -4.20 -8.80
C LEU A 182 8.67 -2.87 -8.12
N LEU A 183 7.40 -2.49 -8.08
CA LEU A 183 6.95 -1.37 -7.26
C LEU A 183 6.64 -1.89 -5.87
N GLN A 184 7.30 -1.34 -4.87
CA GLN A 184 7.04 -1.68 -3.48
C GLN A 184 6.51 -0.46 -2.74
N VAL A 185 5.35 -0.64 -2.11
CA VAL A 185 4.75 0.33 -1.20
C VAL A 185 4.80 -0.24 0.21
N LYS A 186 5.39 0.50 1.15
CA LYS A 186 5.34 0.16 2.57
C LYS A 186 4.46 1.14 3.31
N VAL A 187 3.52 0.64 4.10
CA VAL A 187 2.72 1.43 5.02
C VAL A 187 3.14 1.03 6.43
N THR A 188 3.89 1.92 7.10
CA THR A 188 4.41 1.71 8.45
C THR A 188 3.65 2.61 9.42
N ASP A 189 3.10 2.04 10.48
CA ASP A 189 2.44 2.75 11.57
C ASP A 189 3.16 2.54 12.91
N SER A 190 3.11 3.53 13.81
CA SER A 190 3.54 3.39 15.21
C SER A 190 2.40 2.97 16.15
N GLY A 191 1.44 2.19 15.64
CA GLY A 191 0.29 1.75 16.40
C GLY A 191 0.59 0.64 17.40
N ARG A 192 -0.48 0.07 17.95
CA ARG A 192 -0.40 -0.98 18.98
C ARG A 192 0.24 -2.30 18.53
N GLY A 193 0.51 -2.45 17.23
CA GLY A 193 0.98 -3.69 16.63
C GLY A 193 -0.04 -4.84 16.68
N ILE A 194 0.37 -5.99 16.17
CA ILE A 194 -0.42 -7.22 16.01
C ILE A 194 0.32 -8.34 16.75
N SER A 195 -0.41 -9.14 17.52
CA SER A 195 0.20 -10.28 18.21
C SER A 195 0.69 -11.34 17.21
N PRO A 196 1.78 -12.06 17.49
CA PRO A 196 2.28 -13.12 16.61
C PRO A 196 1.24 -14.21 16.31
N SER A 197 0.35 -14.49 17.26
CA SER A 197 -0.75 -15.45 17.09
C SER A 197 -1.85 -14.97 16.14
N ALA A 198 -2.00 -13.66 15.95
CA ALA A 198 -3.01 -13.08 15.08
C ALA A 198 -2.51 -12.90 13.64
N LEU A 199 -1.19 -12.72 13.44
CA LEU A 199 -0.57 -12.49 12.14
C LEU A 199 -1.00 -13.48 11.03
N PRO A 200 -1.09 -14.80 11.28
CA PRO A 200 -1.52 -15.75 10.24
C PRO A 200 -2.97 -15.53 9.77
N HIS A 201 -3.79 -14.89 10.59
CA HIS A 201 -5.24 -14.81 10.40
C HIS A 201 -5.73 -13.42 9.98
N ILE A 202 -4.86 -12.40 9.95
CA ILE A 202 -5.32 -11.02 9.68
C ILE A 202 -5.91 -10.82 8.28
N PHE A 203 -5.56 -11.70 7.34
CA PHE A 203 -6.10 -11.72 5.99
C PHE A 203 -7.35 -12.62 5.85
N ASP A 204 -7.72 -13.35 6.91
CA ASP A 204 -8.93 -14.17 6.91
C ASP A 204 -10.16 -13.26 6.94
N ARG A 205 -11.20 -13.66 6.19
CA ARG A 205 -12.45 -12.91 6.12
C ARG A 205 -13.10 -12.88 7.50
N PHE A 206 -13.59 -11.69 7.87
CA PHE A 206 -14.24 -11.43 9.16
C PHE A 206 -13.33 -11.56 10.39
N TYR A 207 -12.02 -11.78 10.21
CA TYR A 207 -11.12 -11.90 11.34
C TYR A 207 -10.92 -10.55 12.05
N ARG A 208 -10.89 -10.62 13.39
CA ARG A 208 -10.63 -9.48 14.27
C ARG A 208 -9.80 -9.97 15.46
N ALA A 209 -8.68 -9.31 15.71
CA ALA A 209 -7.80 -9.64 16.85
C ALA A 209 -8.44 -9.39 18.24
N ASP A 210 -9.53 -8.61 18.30
CA ASP A 210 -10.29 -8.36 19.53
C ASP A 210 -11.81 -8.45 19.24
N PRO A 211 -12.43 -9.63 19.46
CA PRO A 211 -13.85 -9.87 19.23
C PRO A 211 -14.76 -9.18 20.24
N ALA A 212 -14.27 -8.88 21.45
CA ALA A 212 -15.06 -8.36 22.56
C ALA A 212 -15.41 -6.87 22.41
N ARG A 213 -14.80 -6.17 21.45
CA ARG A 213 -15.12 -4.78 21.14
C ARG A 213 -16.47 -4.65 20.41
N PRO A 214 -17.44 -3.90 20.96
CA PRO A 214 -18.77 -3.74 20.38
C PRO A 214 -18.72 -3.32 18.91
N TYR A 215 -19.66 -3.85 18.12
CA TYR A 215 -19.88 -3.45 16.72
C TYR A 215 -20.06 -1.94 16.57
N ASP A 216 -20.48 -1.21 17.62
CA ASP A 216 -20.89 0.19 17.59
C ASP A 216 -19.77 1.24 17.41
N THR A 217 -18.49 0.89 17.56
CA THR A 217 -17.41 1.88 17.48
C THR A 217 -16.65 1.81 16.16
N ALA A 218 -17.23 2.28 15.05
CA ALA A 218 -16.53 2.58 13.78
C ALA A 218 -15.56 1.50 13.21
N LYS A 219 -15.61 0.27 13.75
CA LYS A 219 -14.64 -0.79 13.53
C LYS A 219 -15.18 -1.71 12.44
N GLY A 220 -14.40 -1.83 11.36
CA GLY A 220 -14.79 -2.56 10.15
C GLY A 220 -15.15 -4.02 10.42
N ALA A 221 -15.86 -4.65 9.48
CA ALA A 221 -16.31 -6.04 9.63
C ALA A 221 -15.20 -7.10 9.42
N GLY A 222 -13.92 -6.72 9.47
CA GLY A 222 -12.81 -7.66 9.23
C GLY A 222 -12.68 -8.09 7.76
N LEU A 223 -13.18 -7.31 6.80
CA LEU A 223 -13.08 -7.61 5.36
C LEU A 223 -11.96 -6.84 4.65
N GLY A 224 -11.51 -5.71 5.22
CA GLY A 224 -10.58 -4.79 4.54
C GLY A 224 -9.26 -5.43 4.13
N LEU A 225 -8.62 -6.22 5.01
CA LEU A 225 -7.36 -6.89 4.69
C LEU A 225 -7.55 -8.08 3.72
N ALA A 226 -8.68 -8.80 3.79
CA ALA A 226 -9.01 -9.83 2.81
C ALA A 226 -9.21 -9.24 1.40
N ILE A 227 -9.86 -8.08 1.32
CA ILE A 227 -10.02 -7.31 0.08
C ILE A 227 -8.66 -6.83 -0.43
N ALA A 228 -7.82 -6.26 0.44
CA ALA A 228 -6.47 -5.83 0.10
C ALA A 228 -5.66 -6.98 -0.52
N LYS A 229 -5.67 -8.15 0.12
CA LYS A 229 -5.01 -9.36 -0.40
C LYS A 229 -5.53 -9.76 -1.78
N THR A 230 -6.86 -9.83 -1.94
CA THR A 230 -7.50 -10.18 -3.23
C THR A 230 -7.10 -9.20 -4.34
N ILE A 231 -7.08 -7.90 -4.05
CA ILE A 231 -6.69 -6.88 -5.02
C ILE A 231 -5.22 -7.05 -5.42
N VAL A 232 -4.32 -7.25 -4.45
CA VAL A 232 -2.89 -7.45 -4.73
C VAL A 232 -2.66 -8.71 -5.58
N GLU A 233 -3.36 -9.80 -5.27
CA GLU A 233 -3.31 -11.05 -6.05
C GLU A 233 -3.83 -10.85 -7.48
N ASN A 234 -4.91 -10.09 -7.67
CA ASN A 234 -5.44 -9.73 -8.99
C ASN A 234 -4.43 -8.91 -9.83
N HIS A 235 -3.52 -8.18 -9.19
CA HIS A 235 -2.45 -7.41 -9.84
C HIS A 235 -1.12 -8.18 -9.90
N HIS A 236 -1.14 -9.50 -9.68
CA HIS A 236 0.05 -10.37 -9.67
C HIS A 236 1.11 -9.97 -8.64
N GLY A 237 0.70 -9.22 -7.61
CA GLY A 237 1.57 -8.76 -6.55
C GLY A 237 1.61 -9.70 -5.35
N GLN A 238 2.32 -9.25 -4.31
CA GLN A 238 2.37 -9.88 -3.00
C GLN A 238 2.16 -8.82 -1.91
N ILE A 239 1.42 -9.19 -0.87
CA ILE A 239 1.30 -8.41 0.37
C ILE A 239 1.93 -9.18 1.53
N GLU A 240 2.79 -8.50 2.28
CA GLU A 240 3.44 -9.01 3.48
C GLU A 240 3.16 -8.09 4.67
N VAL A 241 3.29 -8.63 5.87
CA VAL A 241 3.11 -7.90 7.12
C VAL A 241 4.24 -8.23 8.08
N LYS A 242 4.81 -7.20 8.71
CA LYS A 242 5.72 -7.32 9.85
C LYS A 242 5.17 -6.46 10.97
N SER A 243 4.99 -7.03 12.15
CA SER A 243 4.44 -6.29 13.29
C SER A 243 5.05 -6.77 14.59
N THR A 244 5.27 -5.82 15.49
CA THR A 244 5.68 -6.10 16.86
C THR A 244 4.72 -5.37 17.80
N LEU A 245 4.23 -6.08 18.81
CA LEU A 245 3.28 -5.54 19.78
C LEU A 245 3.85 -4.28 20.43
N ASN A 246 3.05 -3.20 20.46
CA ASN A 246 3.39 -1.87 20.97
C ASN A 246 4.55 -1.14 20.27
N GLN A 247 5.01 -1.60 19.11
CA GLN A 247 6.00 -0.89 18.30
C GLN A 247 5.43 -0.41 16.97
N GLY A 248 4.45 -1.14 16.42
CA GLY A 248 3.83 -0.76 15.16
C GLY A 248 3.60 -1.93 14.21
N THR A 249 3.15 -1.60 13.01
CA THR A 249 2.98 -2.56 11.91
C THR A 249 3.49 -1.97 10.62
N THR A 250 4.15 -2.79 9.81
CA THR A 250 4.53 -2.47 8.44
C THR A 250 3.85 -3.46 7.50
N PHE A 251 2.93 -2.95 6.68
CA PHE A 251 2.43 -3.68 5.51
C PHE A 251 3.30 -3.37 4.32
N THR A 252 3.70 -4.39 3.55
CA THR A 252 4.52 -4.25 2.36
C THR A 252 3.77 -4.85 1.18
N VAL A 253 3.37 -4.00 0.24
CA VAL A 253 2.77 -4.41 -1.04
C VAL A 253 3.84 -4.34 -2.11
N THR A 254 4.01 -5.41 -2.89
CA THR A 254 4.94 -5.45 -4.02
C THR A 254 4.17 -5.84 -5.28
N ILE A 255 4.20 -5.01 -6.32
CA ILE A 255 3.51 -5.23 -7.59
C ILE A 255 4.56 -5.32 -8.72
N PRO A 256 4.53 -6.35 -9.57
CA PRO A 256 5.46 -6.47 -10.69
C PRO A 256 5.13 -5.50 -11.84
N LEU A 257 6.16 -4.86 -12.39
CA LEU A 257 6.06 -4.06 -13.63
C LEU A 257 6.52 -4.88 -14.83
N PHE A 258 5.57 -5.26 -15.68
CA PHE A 258 5.87 -5.91 -16.95
C PHE A 258 6.03 -4.87 -18.07
N ARG A 259 6.99 -5.07 -18.98
CA ARG A 259 7.15 -4.20 -20.15
C ARG A 259 5.98 -4.45 -21.11
N LYS A 260 5.40 -3.37 -21.66
CA LYS A 260 4.31 -3.38 -22.65
C LYS A 260 4.53 -4.36 -23.83
N SER A 261 5.79 -4.60 -24.23
CA SER A 261 6.16 -5.54 -25.31
C SER A 261 6.04 -7.04 -24.98
N ASN A 262 5.79 -7.43 -23.73
CA ASN A 262 5.76 -8.84 -23.32
C ASN A 262 4.34 -9.39 -23.12
N ILE A 263 3.31 -8.56 -23.27
CA ILE A 263 1.90 -8.94 -23.08
C ILE A 263 1.24 -9.22 -24.44
N GLU A 264 1.68 -8.54 -25.50
CA GLU A 264 1.35 -8.90 -26.87
C GLU A 264 2.26 -10.05 -27.32
N GLY A 265 1.71 -11.27 -27.41
CA GLY A 265 2.34 -12.34 -28.18
C GLY A 265 2.56 -11.89 -29.64
N PRO A 266 3.29 -12.66 -30.47
CA PRO A 266 3.50 -12.28 -31.86
C PRO A 266 2.14 -12.02 -32.50
N VAL A 267 1.91 -10.76 -32.90
CA VAL A 267 0.78 -10.39 -33.74
C VAL A 267 0.96 -11.23 -35.00
N GLU A 268 0.12 -12.25 -35.19
CA GLU A 268 0.01 -12.90 -36.49
C GLU A 268 -0.34 -11.77 -37.46
N SER A 269 0.67 -11.35 -38.23
CA SER A 269 0.48 -10.45 -39.34
C SER A 269 -0.53 -11.10 -40.27
N GLU A 270 -1.76 -10.58 -40.30
CA GLU A 270 -2.68 -10.80 -41.39
C GLU A 270 -1.95 -10.40 -42.68
N GLN A 271 -1.50 -11.40 -43.42
CA GLN A 271 -1.17 -11.23 -44.82
C GLN A 271 -2.49 -11.03 -45.57
N VAL A 272 -2.72 -9.80 -46.02
CA VAL A 272 -3.65 -9.50 -47.13
C VAL A 272 -2.89 -8.67 -48.15
#